data_AF-A0A1G7AUC4-F1
#
_entry.id   AF-A0A1G7AUC4-F1
#
_cell.length_a   1.000
_cell.length_b   1.000
_cell.length_c   1.000
_cell.angle_alpha   90.00
_cell.angle_beta   90.00
_cell.angle_gamma   90.00
#
_symmetry.space_group_name_H-M   'P 1'
#
loop_
_entity.id
_entity.type
_entity.pdbx_description
1 polymer ?
#
loop_
_entity_poly.entity_id
_entity_poly.type
_entity_poly.pdbx_seq_one_letter_code
_entity_poly.pdbx_strand_id
1 'polypeptide(L)'
;MKPDSSVVRDRILDAAELCLARDGIRRTTVRAVAQEAAVSRAYLYRFFTDKATLLSAALIRRGADFWEDAADRIARQDSVSGMLTEAVVLSRQNPLGPLAVELAAREPHEYAEIMGTYSQDVVAQLSDFWVDRLRDAQRRGLAREDLDLPGAAEWLVRMLVSLVGTPGSAVDVDDREALLAYLQTFLGPAFSPASH
;
A
#
# COMPACT_ATOMS: atom_id res chain seq x y z
N MET A 1 21.11 -12.05 22.22
CA MET A 1 20.88 -11.10 21.11
C MET A 1 19.37 -11.04 20.89
N LYS A 2 18.74 -9.87 21.10
CA LYS A 2 17.30 -9.75 20.79
C LYS A 2 17.17 -9.85 19.27
N PRO A 3 16.27 -10.69 18.73
CA PRO A 3 16.01 -10.69 17.29
C PRO A 3 15.64 -9.27 16.88
N ASP A 4 16.13 -8.87 15.70
CA ASP A 4 15.85 -7.54 15.15
C ASP A 4 14.34 -7.33 15.07
N SER A 5 13.88 -6.13 15.40
CA SER A 5 12.45 -5.82 15.53
C SER A 5 11.70 -6.08 14.22
N SER A 6 12.37 -5.90 13.08
CA SER A 6 11.90 -6.24 11.74
C SER A 6 11.65 -7.74 11.58
N VAL A 7 12.61 -8.57 11.95
CA VAL A 7 12.53 -10.05 11.79
C VAL A 7 11.37 -10.65 12.57
N VAL A 8 11.08 -10.16 13.78
CA VAL A 8 9.94 -10.69 14.55
C VAL A 8 8.61 -10.18 14.00
N ARG A 9 8.56 -8.93 13.52
CA ARG A 9 7.39 -8.38 12.84
C ARG A 9 7.04 -9.22 11.61
N ASP A 10 8.04 -9.58 10.80
CA ASP A 10 7.83 -10.38 9.60
C ASP A 10 7.30 -11.78 9.93
N ARG A 11 7.86 -12.44 10.95
CA ARG A 11 7.35 -13.74 11.40
C ARG A 11 5.90 -13.69 11.90
N ILE A 12 5.51 -12.59 12.55
CA ILE A 12 4.11 -12.37 12.98
C ILE A 12 3.19 -12.24 11.77
N LEU A 13 3.65 -11.57 10.71
CA LEU A 13 2.89 -11.40 9.47
C LEU A 13 2.82 -12.71 8.67
N ASP A 14 3.89 -13.51 8.62
CA ASP A 14 3.88 -14.86 8.02
C ASP A 14 2.82 -15.74 8.68
N ALA A 15 2.82 -15.75 10.00
CA ALA A 15 1.85 -16.50 10.80
C ALA A 15 0.40 -16.02 10.57
N ALA A 16 0.20 -14.71 10.38
CA ALA A 16 -1.10 -14.15 10.07
C ALA A 16 -1.60 -14.59 8.69
N GLU A 17 -0.74 -14.57 7.66
CA GLU A 17 -1.06 -15.07 6.32
C GLU A 17 -1.45 -16.55 6.34
N LEU A 18 -0.71 -17.38 7.08
CA LEU A 18 -1.04 -18.80 7.26
C LEU A 18 -2.41 -18.99 7.92
N CYS A 19 -2.72 -18.21 8.97
CA CYS A 19 -4.04 -18.25 9.60
C CYS A 19 -5.15 -17.79 8.64
N LEU A 20 -4.92 -16.74 7.86
CA LEU A 20 -5.88 -16.21 6.89
C LEU A 20 -6.17 -17.22 5.77
N ALA A 21 -5.14 -17.88 5.24
CA ALA A 21 -5.27 -18.94 4.25
C ALA A 21 -6.05 -20.14 4.78
N ARG A 22 -5.78 -20.54 6.03
CA ARG A 22 -6.42 -21.71 6.65
C ARG A 22 -7.86 -21.44 7.09
N ASP A 23 -8.09 -20.31 7.75
CA ASP A 23 -9.29 -20.07 8.55
C ASP A 23 -10.18 -18.93 8.03
N GLY A 24 -9.67 -18.06 7.16
CA GLY A 24 -10.37 -16.85 6.75
C GLY A 24 -10.28 -15.69 7.76
N ILE A 25 -10.80 -14.53 7.40
CA ILE A 25 -10.70 -13.30 8.23
C ILE A 25 -11.55 -13.45 9.49
N ARG A 26 -12.78 -13.94 9.35
CA ARG A 26 -13.76 -14.06 10.43
C ARG A 26 -13.23 -14.92 11.58
N ARG A 27 -12.63 -16.07 11.28
CA ARG A 27 -12.17 -17.04 12.28
C ARG A 27 -10.75 -16.82 12.78
N THR A 28 -9.92 -16.06 12.05
CA THR A 28 -8.57 -15.75 12.51
C THR A 28 -8.61 -14.89 13.78
N THR A 29 -7.81 -15.25 14.79
CA THR A 29 -7.71 -14.48 16.05
C THR A 29 -6.26 -14.11 16.34
N VAL A 30 -6.04 -12.99 17.05
CA VAL A 30 -4.69 -12.59 17.50
C VAL A 30 -4.02 -13.68 18.34
N ARG A 31 -4.79 -14.47 19.08
CA ARG A 31 -4.27 -15.62 19.83
C ARG A 31 -3.74 -16.71 18.90
N ALA A 32 -4.47 -17.05 17.85
CA ALA A 32 -4.05 -18.05 16.87
C ALA A 32 -2.77 -17.60 16.16
N VAL A 33 -2.71 -16.33 15.73
CA VAL A 33 -1.51 -15.77 15.10
C VAL A 33 -0.32 -15.76 16.05
N ALA A 34 -0.49 -15.34 17.32
CA ALA A 34 0.58 -15.34 18.29
C ALA A 34 1.13 -16.76 18.55
N GLN A 35 0.26 -17.76 18.59
CA GLN A 35 0.63 -19.16 18.73
C GLN A 35 1.41 -19.66 17.52
N GLU A 36 0.93 -19.37 16.31
CA GLU A 36 1.59 -19.72 15.04
C GLU A 36 2.96 -19.03 14.90
N ALA A 37 3.07 -17.76 15.32
CA ALA A 37 4.32 -16.99 15.30
C ALA A 37 5.28 -17.30 16.46
N ALA A 38 4.91 -18.22 17.38
CA ALA A 38 5.64 -18.54 18.60
C ALA A 38 6.02 -17.31 19.46
N VAL A 39 5.07 -16.37 19.63
CA VAL A 39 5.22 -15.19 20.49
C VAL A 39 4.06 -15.07 21.48
N SER A 40 4.24 -14.29 22.55
CA SER A 40 3.12 -13.96 23.43
C SER A 40 2.20 -12.92 22.80
N ARG A 41 0.91 -12.93 23.16
CA ARG A 41 -0.04 -11.88 22.74
C ARG A 41 0.44 -10.48 23.12
N ALA A 42 0.96 -10.33 24.35
CA ALA A 42 1.48 -9.05 24.83
C ALA A 42 2.66 -8.55 23.98
N TYR A 43 3.49 -9.45 23.47
CA TYR A 43 4.60 -9.07 22.58
C TYR A 43 4.09 -8.70 21.19
N LEU A 44 3.12 -9.42 20.63
CA LEU A 44 2.48 -9.09 19.35
C LEU A 44 1.86 -7.69 19.37
N TYR A 45 1.15 -7.32 20.45
CA TYR A 45 0.55 -6.00 20.60
C TYR A 45 1.55 -4.83 20.62
N ARG A 46 2.85 -5.09 20.74
CA ARG A 46 3.88 -4.06 20.57
C ARG A 46 4.06 -3.64 19.11
N PHE A 47 3.60 -4.45 18.17
CA PHE A 47 3.73 -4.23 16.72
C PHE A 47 2.40 -3.87 16.06
N PHE A 48 1.30 -4.46 16.55
CA PHE A 48 -0.03 -4.27 15.97
C PHE A 48 -1.04 -4.00 17.07
N THR A 49 -1.69 -2.85 17.02
CA THR A 49 -2.63 -2.36 18.04
C THR A 49 -3.87 -3.23 18.17
N ASP A 50 -4.31 -3.84 17.07
CA ASP A 50 -5.54 -4.62 17.00
C ASP A 50 -5.49 -5.69 15.89
N LYS A 51 -6.54 -6.52 15.84
CA LYS A 51 -6.69 -7.61 14.85
C LYS A 51 -6.76 -7.04 13.43
N ALA A 52 -7.48 -5.95 13.20
CA ALA A 52 -7.69 -5.42 11.86
C ALA A 52 -6.36 -4.95 11.26
N THR A 53 -5.58 -4.18 12.02
CA THR A 53 -4.25 -3.69 11.65
C THR A 53 -3.27 -4.83 11.38
N LEU A 54 -3.29 -5.90 12.20
CA LEU A 54 -2.47 -7.09 11.97
C LEU A 54 -2.84 -7.79 10.64
N LEU A 55 -4.12 -8.05 10.41
CA LEU A 55 -4.56 -8.84 9.26
C LEU A 55 -4.46 -8.03 7.96
N SER A 56 -4.75 -6.73 7.99
CA SER A 56 -4.55 -5.86 6.84
C SER A 56 -3.07 -5.75 6.50
N ALA A 57 -2.19 -5.57 7.50
CA ALA A 57 -0.75 -5.58 7.27
C ALA A 57 -0.27 -6.90 6.67
N ALA A 58 -0.83 -8.04 7.07
CA ALA A 58 -0.50 -9.36 6.52
C ALA A 58 -0.95 -9.50 5.06
N LEU A 59 -2.17 -9.06 4.71
CA LEU A 59 -2.66 -9.11 3.34
C LEU A 59 -1.97 -8.10 2.41
N ILE A 60 -1.55 -6.95 2.94
CA ILE A 60 -0.85 -5.89 2.21
C ILE A 60 0.64 -6.19 2.10
N ARG A 61 1.21 -7.01 2.99
CA ARG A 61 2.63 -7.37 2.95
C ARG A 61 2.91 -8.25 1.74
N ARG A 62 3.32 -7.58 0.66
CA ARG A 62 3.98 -8.20 -0.49
C ARG A 62 5.45 -8.43 -0.12
N GLY A 63 6.06 -9.47 -0.68
CA GLY A 63 7.50 -9.72 -0.52
C GLY A 63 8.33 -8.51 -0.96
N ALA A 64 9.50 -8.33 -0.35
CA ALA A 64 10.44 -7.23 -0.65
C ALA A 64 10.70 -7.09 -2.16
N ASP A 65 10.82 -8.21 -2.87
CA ASP A 65 11.08 -8.29 -4.31
C ASP A 65 10.01 -7.59 -5.17
N PHE A 66 8.72 -7.66 -4.78
CA PHE A 66 7.66 -6.94 -5.51
C PHE A 66 7.80 -5.44 -5.32
N TRP A 67 8.11 -5.01 -4.09
CA TRP A 67 8.28 -3.60 -3.78
C TRP A 67 9.53 -3.01 -4.42
N GLU A 68 10.60 -3.80 -4.59
CA GLU A 68 11.81 -3.39 -5.33
C GLU A 68 11.55 -3.24 -6.84
N ASP A 69 10.87 -4.19 -7.49
CA ASP A 69 10.51 -4.02 -8.91
C ASP A 69 9.52 -2.87 -9.12
N ALA A 70 8.51 -2.75 -8.23
CA ALA A 70 7.56 -1.65 -8.29
C ALA A 70 8.24 -0.28 -8.08
N ALA A 71 9.16 -0.21 -7.12
CA ALA A 71 9.99 0.96 -6.86
C ALA A 71 10.72 1.43 -8.11
N ASP A 72 11.41 0.51 -8.78
CA ASP A 72 12.19 0.79 -9.98
C ASP A 72 11.31 1.23 -11.16
N ARG A 73 10.16 0.56 -11.36
CA ARG A 73 9.21 0.92 -12.42
C ARG A 73 8.58 2.29 -12.21
N ILE A 74 8.22 2.62 -10.98
CA ILE A 74 7.68 3.93 -10.61
C ILE A 74 8.76 5.00 -10.79
N ALA A 75 9.98 4.78 -10.31
CA ALA A 75 11.08 5.74 -10.41
C ALA A 75 11.45 6.06 -11.87
N ARG A 76 11.29 5.11 -12.80
CA ARG A 76 11.56 5.32 -14.23
C ARG A 76 10.56 6.22 -14.97
N GLN A 77 9.45 6.61 -14.35
CA GLN A 77 8.47 7.46 -15.02
C GLN A 77 8.97 8.92 -15.14
N ASP A 78 8.50 9.60 -16.19
CA ASP A 78 8.91 10.97 -16.54
C ASP A 78 7.93 12.06 -16.07
N SER A 79 7.03 11.73 -15.14
CA SER A 79 6.15 12.69 -14.47
C SER A 79 5.56 12.09 -13.19
N VAL A 80 5.16 12.94 -12.24
CA VAL A 80 4.46 12.47 -11.02
C VAL A 80 3.12 11.78 -11.37
N SER A 81 2.40 12.28 -12.38
CA SER A 81 1.20 11.61 -12.91
C SER A 81 1.54 10.20 -13.41
N GLY A 82 2.62 10.04 -14.17
CA GLY A 82 3.10 8.73 -14.64
C GLY A 82 3.50 7.80 -13.49
N MET A 83 4.17 8.32 -12.46
CA MET A 83 4.51 7.57 -11.25
C MET A 83 3.25 7.01 -10.58
N LEU A 84 2.21 7.83 -10.39
CA LEU A 84 0.96 7.40 -9.78
C LEU A 84 0.18 6.43 -10.69
N THR A 85 0.15 6.67 -12.01
CA THR A 85 -0.44 5.74 -12.98
C THR A 85 0.22 4.37 -12.86
N GLU A 86 1.55 4.31 -12.87
CA GLU A 86 2.28 3.05 -12.77
C GLU A 86 2.00 2.34 -11.44
N ALA A 87 1.93 3.09 -10.33
CA ALA A 87 1.59 2.53 -9.04
C ALA A 87 0.17 1.94 -8.99
N VAL A 88 -0.83 2.61 -9.59
CA VAL A 88 -2.21 2.09 -9.69
C VAL A 88 -2.24 0.83 -10.55
N VAL A 89 -1.62 0.87 -11.74
CA VAL A 89 -1.58 -0.27 -12.67
C VAL A 89 -0.92 -1.48 -12.02
N LEU A 90 0.24 -1.29 -11.36
CA LEU A 90 0.92 -2.35 -10.61
C LEU A 90 0.05 -2.91 -9.47
N SER A 91 -0.67 -2.03 -8.77
CA SER A 91 -1.56 -2.41 -7.68
C SER A 91 -2.81 -3.16 -8.17
N ARG A 92 -3.27 -2.90 -9.41
CA ARG A 92 -4.45 -3.55 -10.02
C ARG A 92 -4.13 -4.83 -10.78
N GLN A 93 -3.04 -4.87 -11.53
CA GLN A 93 -2.54 -6.06 -12.25
C GLN A 93 -2.07 -7.15 -11.28
N ASN A 94 -1.72 -6.74 -10.08
CA ASN A 94 -1.42 -7.61 -8.98
C ASN A 94 -2.41 -7.22 -7.87
N PRO A 95 -3.70 -7.63 -7.96
CA PRO A 95 -4.59 -7.49 -6.82
C PRO A 95 -3.91 -8.21 -5.64
N LEU A 96 -4.14 -7.75 -4.42
CA LEU A 96 -3.56 -8.35 -3.21
C LEU A 96 -3.49 -9.88 -3.39
N GLY A 97 -2.31 -10.49 -3.18
CA GLY A 97 -1.97 -11.82 -3.73
C GLY A 97 -3.08 -12.87 -3.53
N PRO A 98 -3.15 -13.98 -4.29
CA PRO A 98 -4.36 -14.80 -4.52
C PRO A 98 -5.30 -15.01 -3.32
N LEU A 99 -4.74 -15.18 -2.12
CA LEU A 99 -5.45 -15.19 -0.85
C LEU A 99 -6.37 -13.98 -0.62
N ALA A 100 -5.91 -12.75 -0.82
CA ALA A 100 -6.72 -11.56 -0.57
C ALA A 100 -7.84 -11.39 -1.60
N VAL A 101 -7.61 -11.74 -2.88
CA VAL A 101 -8.69 -11.84 -3.89
C VAL A 101 -9.73 -12.87 -3.46
N GLU A 102 -9.29 -14.05 -3.03
CA GLU A 102 -10.17 -15.10 -2.54
C GLU A 102 -10.98 -14.61 -1.33
N LEU A 103 -10.34 -13.96 -0.36
CA LEU A 103 -10.99 -13.43 0.84
C LEU A 103 -11.93 -12.28 0.54
N ALA A 104 -11.60 -11.39 -0.40
CA ALA A 104 -12.50 -10.34 -0.85
C ALA A 104 -13.80 -10.91 -1.46
N ALA A 105 -13.71 -12.03 -2.18
CA ALA A 105 -14.86 -12.73 -2.73
C ALA A 105 -15.64 -13.54 -1.69
N ARG A 106 -14.94 -14.21 -0.76
CA ARG A 106 -15.51 -15.14 0.22
C ARG A 106 -16.07 -14.45 1.47
N GLU A 107 -15.44 -13.36 1.90
CA GLU A 107 -15.71 -12.62 3.14
C GLU A 107 -15.71 -11.09 2.90
N PRO A 108 -16.57 -10.56 2.00
CA PRO A 108 -16.49 -9.17 1.54
C PRO A 108 -16.67 -8.14 2.65
N HIS A 109 -17.51 -8.42 3.65
CA HIS A 109 -17.73 -7.50 4.77
C HIS A 109 -16.51 -7.43 5.69
N GLU A 110 -15.98 -8.57 6.13
CA GLU A 110 -14.80 -8.64 6.99
C GLU A 110 -13.56 -8.11 6.27
N TYR A 111 -13.44 -8.39 4.97
CA TYR A 111 -12.39 -7.85 4.12
C TYR A 111 -12.45 -6.33 4.07
N ALA A 112 -13.64 -5.76 3.84
CA ALA A 112 -13.82 -4.31 3.86
C ALA A 112 -13.52 -3.69 5.23
N GLU A 113 -13.85 -4.36 6.33
CA GLU A 113 -13.53 -3.89 7.68
C GLU A 113 -12.01 -3.82 7.93
N ILE A 114 -11.26 -4.87 7.58
CA ILE A 114 -9.81 -4.87 7.81
C ILE A 114 -9.07 -3.98 6.81
N MET A 115 -9.48 -3.95 5.54
CA MET A 115 -8.83 -3.14 4.50
C MET A 115 -9.22 -1.65 4.58
N GLY A 116 -10.43 -1.35 5.05
CA GLY A 116 -10.88 0.02 5.34
C GLY A 116 -10.21 0.61 6.58
N THR A 117 -9.60 -0.23 7.41
CA THR A 117 -8.68 0.20 8.47
C THR A 117 -7.32 0.54 7.86
N TYR A 118 -7.27 1.63 7.08
CA TYR A 118 -6.01 2.30 6.79
C TYR A 118 -5.45 2.82 8.10
N SER A 119 -4.64 2.01 8.78
CA SER A 119 -3.95 2.45 9.98
C SER A 119 -3.04 3.62 9.61
N GLN A 120 -2.93 4.61 10.51
CA GLN A 120 -1.99 5.73 10.31
C GLN A 120 -0.58 5.22 10.00
N ASP A 121 -0.20 4.08 10.55
CA ASP A 121 1.09 3.45 10.34
C ASP A 121 1.31 2.93 8.91
N VAL A 122 0.26 2.42 8.24
CA VAL A 122 0.34 1.99 6.83
C VAL A 122 0.43 3.20 5.91
N VAL A 123 -0.36 4.24 6.17
CA VAL A 123 -0.28 5.49 5.39
C VAL A 123 1.09 6.13 5.60
N ALA A 124 1.61 6.21 6.82
CA ALA A 124 2.92 6.76 7.11
C ALA A 124 4.05 6.02 6.38
N GLN A 125 4.07 4.68 6.45
CA GLN A 125 5.09 3.87 5.74
C GLN A 125 5.03 4.05 4.22
N LEU A 126 3.82 4.08 3.64
CA LEU A 126 3.66 4.32 2.20
C LEU A 126 4.03 5.76 1.84
N SER A 127 3.74 6.73 2.70
CA SER A 127 4.12 8.13 2.51
C SER A 127 5.63 8.28 2.49
N ASP A 128 6.37 7.64 3.40
CA ASP A 128 7.84 7.69 3.43
C ASP A 128 8.45 7.20 2.10
N PHE A 129 7.91 6.12 1.53
CA PHE A 129 8.28 5.66 0.20
C PHE A 129 8.09 6.75 -0.87
N TRP A 130 6.94 7.43 -0.87
CA TRP A 130 6.63 8.49 -1.84
C TRP A 130 7.43 9.76 -1.62
N VAL A 131 7.78 10.13 -0.38
CA VAL A 131 8.63 11.28 -0.09
C VAL A 131 9.96 11.17 -0.81
N ASP A 132 10.60 10.01 -0.78
CA ASP A 132 11.87 9.80 -1.46
C ASP A 132 11.75 9.90 -2.99
N ARG A 133 10.66 9.40 -3.58
CA ARG A 133 10.40 9.53 -5.03
C ARG A 133 10.10 10.96 -5.43
N LEU A 134 9.32 11.70 -4.65
CA LEU A 134 9.03 13.10 -4.94
C LEU A 134 10.30 13.96 -4.81
N ARG A 135 11.18 13.66 -3.84
CA ARG A 135 12.48 14.30 -3.74
C ARG A 135 13.34 14.02 -4.97
N ASP A 136 13.33 12.79 -5.49
CA ASP A 136 14.00 12.46 -6.74
C ASP A 136 13.39 13.17 -7.96
N ALA A 137 12.06 13.22 -8.03
CA ALA A 137 11.33 13.94 -9.07
C ALA A 137 11.68 15.43 -9.08
N GLN A 138 11.81 16.09 -7.92
CA GLN A 138 12.30 17.46 -7.83
C GLN A 138 13.72 17.61 -8.40
N ARG A 139 14.65 16.72 -8.01
CA ARG A 139 16.04 16.74 -8.53
C ARG A 139 16.10 16.55 -10.06
N ARG A 140 15.16 15.81 -10.63
CA ARG A 140 15.03 15.59 -12.07
C ARG A 140 14.22 16.67 -12.81
N GLY A 141 13.71 17.68 -12.10
CA GLY A 141 12.88 18.74 -12.68
C GLY A 141 11.49 18.25 -13.11
N LEU A 142 11.01 17.13 -12.54
CA LEU A 142 9.68 16.55 -12.83
C LEU A 142 8.59 17.02 -11.85
N ALA A 143 8.98 17.62 -10.73
CA ALA A 143 8.09 18.17 -9.73
C ALA A 143 8.54 19.59 -9.33
N ARG A 144 7.60 20.47 -9.00
CA ARG A 144 7.88 21.82 -8.49
C ARG A 144 8.75 21.79 -7.24
N GLU A 145 9.70 22.73 -7.14
CA GLU A 145 10.69 22.76 -6.04
C GLU A 145 10.09 23.13 -4.68
N ASP A 146 8.98 23.86 -4.66
CA ASP A 146 8.30 24.33 -3.45
C ASP A 146 7.16 23.40 -2.98
N LEU A 147 7.13 22.17 -3.47
CA LEU A 147 6.17 21.16 -3.02
C LEU A 147 6.43 20.76 -1.56
N ASP A 148 5.40 20.78 -0.72
CA ASP A 148 5.43 20.15 0.60
C ASP A 148 5.48 18.63 0.44
N LEU A 149 6.69 18.04 0.46
CA LEU A 149 6.89 16.63 0.13
C LEU A 149 6.09 15.67 1.04
N PRO A 150 6.08 15.83 2.39
CA PRO A 150 5.25 14.98 3.25
C PRO A 150 3.75 15.06 2.94
N GLY A 151 3.20 16.28 2.81
CA GLY A 151 1.78 16.47 2.51
C GLY A 151 1.39 15.92 1.13
N ALA A 152 2.24 16.13 0.13
CA ALA A 152 2.05 15.62 -1.22
C ALA A 152 2.13 14.09 -1.28
N ALA A 153 3.08 13.48 -0.56
CA ALA A 153 3.20 12.03 -0.47
C ALA A 153 1.96 11.40 0.17
N GLU A 154 1.46 11.96 1.28
CA GLU A 154 0.24 11.48 1.91
C GLU A 154 -0.96 11.59 0.97
N TRP A 155 -1.09 12.71 0.25
CA TRP A 155 -2.15 12.89 -0.74
C TRP A 155 -2.08 11.84 -1.86
N LEU A 156 -0.89 11.58 -2.41
CA LEU A 156 -0.69 10.55 -3.44
C LEU A 156 -1.09 9.16 -2.94
N VAL A 157 -0.71 8.80 -1.70
CA VAL A 157 -1.09 7.50 -1.11
C VAL A 157 -2.60 7.38 -0.98
N ARG A 158 -3.30 8.42 -0.52
CA ARG A 158 -4.77 8.43 -0.41
C ARG A 158 -5.44 8.30 -1.77
N MET A 159 -4.91 8.96 -2.81
CA MET A 159 -5.43 8.85 -4.17
C MET A 159 -5.17 7.47 -4.77
N LEU A 160 -3.96 6.92 -4.61
CA LEU A 160 -3.62 5.55 -5.02
C LEU A 160 -4.60 4.54 -4.41
N VAL A 161 -4.78 4.63 -3.09
CA VAL A 161 -5.73 3.81 -2.32
C VAL A 161 -7.15 3.92 -2.87
N SER A 162 -7.62 5.15 -3.12
CA SER A 162 -8.97 5.39 -3.63
C SER A 162 -9.16 4.82 -5.04
N LEU A 163 -8.23 5.10 -5.96
CA LEU A 163 -8.28 4.65 -7.36
C LEU A 163 -8.21 3.13 -7.49
N VAL A 164 -7.49 2.46 -6.58
CA VAL A 164 -7.39 1.00 -6.56
C VAL A 164 -8.64 0.36 -5.92
N GLY A 165 -9.08 0.90 -4.78
CA GLY A 165 -10.09 0.26 -3.92
C GLY A 165 -11.53 0.71 -4.15
N THR A 166 -11.76 1.85 -4.79
CA THR A 166 -13.09 2.44 -4.95
C THR A 166 -13.45 2.54 -6.43
N PRO A 167 -14.46 1.79 -6.91
CA PRO A 167 -14.95 1.92 -8.28
C PRO A 167 -15.44 3.34 -8.58
N GLY A 168 -15.07 3.87 -9.73
CA GLY A 168 -15.55 5.14 -10.26
C GLY A 168 -16.10 4.99 -11.69
N SER A 169 -16.83 6.00 -12.17
CA SER A 169 -17.39 6.03 -13.54
C SER A 169 -16.69 7.01 -14.47
N ALA A 170 -15.75 7.82 -13.95
CA ALA A 170 -15.11 8.90 -14.70
C ALA A 170 -13.92 8.44 -15.55
N VAL A 171 -13.26 7.33 -15.16
CA VAL A 171 -12.08 6.79 -15.83
C VAL A 171 -12.04 5.28 -15.63
N ASP A 172 -11.66 4.55 -16.67
CA ASP A 172 -11.28 3.15 -16.55
C ASP A 172 -9.85 3.07 -16.01
N VAL A 173 -9.71 2.62 -14.76
CA VAL A 173 -8.42 2.51 -14.07
C VAL A 173 -7.57 1.33 -14.54
N ASP A 174 -8.15 0.40 -15.32
CA ASP A 174 -7.42 -0.69 -15.98
C ASP A 174 -6.86 -0.27 -17.35
N ASP A 175 -7.34 0.83 -17.92
CA ASP A 175 -6.75 1.47 -19.10
C ASP A 175 -5.65 2.46 -18.68
N ARG A 176 -4.40 2.06 -18.90
CA ARG A 176 -3.21 2.86 -18.53
C ARG A 176 -3.20 4.23 -19.20
N GLU A 177 -3.60 4.32 -20.48
CA GLU A 177 -3.56 5.58 -21.23
C GLU A 177 -4.66 6.53 -20.74
N ALA A 178 -5.87 6.01 -20.55
CA ALA A 178 -6.98 6.78 -20.00
C ALA A 178 -6.67 7.28 -18.58
N LEU A 179 -6.11 6.42 -17.73
CA LEU A 179 -5.70 6.78 -16.37
C LEU A 179 -4.58 7.84 -16.38
N LEU A 180 -3.57 7.71 -17.25
CA LEU A 180 -2.51 8.72 -17.36
C LEU A 180 -3.09 10.09 -17.75
N ALA A 181 -3.93 10.15 -18.77
CA ALA A 181 -4.55 11.40 -19.22
C ALA A 181 -5.43 12.03 -18.13
N TYR A 182 -6.20 11.20 -17.41
CA TYR A 182 -6.98 11.64 -16.25
C TYR A 182 -6.10 12.23 -15.16
N LEU A 183 -5.03 11.53 -14.76
CA LEU A 183 -4.12 12.00 -13.71
C LEU A 183 -3.30 13.22 -14.16
N GLN A 184 -2.93 13.35 -15.43
CA GLN A 184 -2.29 14.57 -15.94
C GLN A 184 -3.21 15.79 -15.84
N THR A 185 -4.50 15.61 -16.09
CA THR A 185 -5.49 16.69 -16.01
C THR A 185 -5.62 17.25 -14.60
N PHE A 186 -5.63 16.39 -13.57
CA PHE A 186 -5.88 16.80 -12.18
C PHE A 186 -4.62 16.97 -11.33
N LEU A 187 -3.57 16.17 -11.53
CA LEU A 187 -2.28 16.32 -10.82
C LEU A 187 -1.33 17.29 -11.51
N GLY A 188 -1.34 17.34 -12.85
CA GLY A 188 -0.37 18.11 -13.63
C GLY A 188 -0.20 19.54 -13.11
N PRO A 189 -1.28 20.33 -12.93
CA PRO A 189 -1.20 21.70 -12.43
C PRO A 189 -0.68 21.83 -10.99
N ALA A 190 -0.88 20.81 -10.14
CA ALA A 190 -0.50 20.85 -8.73
C ALA A 190 0.96 20.45 -8.51
N PHE A 191 1.49 19.55 -9.33
CA PHE A 191 2.81 18.93 -9.13
C PHE A 191 3.87 19.34 -10.15
N SER A 192 3.48 19.64 -11.40
CA SER A 192 4.45 19.91 -12.46
C SER A 192 5.16 21.25 -12.24
N PRO A 193 6.42 21.39 -12.70
CA PRO A 193 7.05 22.70 -12.78
C PRO A 193 6.22 23.64 -13.66
N ALA A 194 6.29 24.95 -13.39
CA ALA A 194 5.67 25.93 -14.29
C ALA A 194 6.28 25.77 -15.68
N SER A 195 5.43 25.63 -16.70
CA SER A 195 5.89 25.72 -18.09
C SER A 195 6.42 27.14 -18.32
N HIS A 196 7.73 27.25 -18.55
CA HIS A 196 8.35 28.49 -19.00
C HIS A 196 7.95 28.83 -20.43
#